data_AF-A0A841GEK2-F1
#
_entry.id   AF-A0A841GEK2-F1
#
_cell.length_a   1.000
_cell.length_b   1.000
_cell.length_c   1.000
_cell.angle_alpha   90.00
_cell.angle_beta   90.00
_cell.angle_gamma   90.00
#
_symmetry.space_group_name_H-M   'P 1'
#
loop_
_entity.id
_entity.type
_entity.pdbx_description
1 polymer ?
#
loop_
_entity_poly.entity_id
_entity_poly.type
_entity_poly.pdbx_seq_one_letter_code
_entity_poly.pdbx_strand_id
1 'polypeptide(L)'
;MTNLNKESGFITLTVVLIIVLLITALSLMTGKMLMGEQRSASNQVRYHEAMNAAQAGLDKGIAQLMSDFDNRADLKHQTAVPYYQVSFGNVSEIALGDNIIRSVTIRSVGTAGYSASSATSTDAESRVAVSQQVIEIPTLSSLPDAPLTVAAGTAIGGNLAIVANPNGGGAGVPLSVWSREVVDIGASFASCGREEYDYTGNSGCKTAAYSSNKNGKQADIVEDDKINFPPDSASLLAYIFAGSSTVEEVISDTIQSNPTDYEDRVGVNKTGLADCSSLNASSSGRYIINGNCAPSGTVGSKDHPVELLVVDGDLTLNANAIIYGLVFAFDTANSPDYPSTATYDMKINGTASVYGVVVSNYKLKISNGGFNAVYDPDVLTNLSNKSKRIVAIVPGSWRDWE
;
A
#
# COMPACT_ATOMS: atom_id res chain seq x y z
N MET A 1 17.87 -45.04 102.58
CA MET A 1 18.74 -44.70 101.45
C MET A 1 18.07 -45.17 100.17
N THR A 2 17.91 -44.24 99.23
CA THR A 2 17.82 -44.45 97.76
C THR A 2 16.77 -45.42 97.20
N ASN A 3 15.58 -44.89 96.91
CA ASN A 3 14.79 -45.31 95.75
C ASN A 3 15.22 -44.45 94.56
N LEU A 4 15.95 -45.04 93.61
CA LEU A 4 16.34 -44.41 92.35
C LEU A 4 15.41 -44.90 91.24
N ASN A 5 14.45 -44.05 90.85
CA ASN A 5 13.60 -44.25 89.68
C ASN A 5 14.47 -44.41 88.43
N LYS A 6 14.35 -45.53 87.72
CA LYS A 6 15.15 -45.87 86.54
C LYS A 6 14.25 -46.17 85.34
N GLU A 7 13.51 -45.16 84.88
CA GLU A 7 12.60 -45.25 83.71
C GLU A 7 12.69 -44.00 82.78
N SER A 8 13.72 -43.15 82.88
CA SER A 8 13.81 -41.91 82.05
C SER A 8 14.63 -42.06 80.74
N GLY A 9 15.37 -43.14 80.56
CA GLY A 9 16.28 -43.34 79.40
C GLY A 9 15.59 -43.81 78.12
N PHE A 10 14.56 -44.66 78.22
CA PHE A 10 13.86 -45.20 77.05
C PHE A 10 12.91 -44.16 76.41
N ILE A 11 12.18 -43.41 77.26
CA ILE A 11 11.25 -42.36 76.84
C ILE A 11 11.97 -41.26 76.05
N THR A 12 13.15 -40.83 76.53
CA THR A 12 13.96 -39.80 75.85
C THR A 12 14.47 -40.27 74.49
N LEU A 13 14.88 -41.54 74.35
CA LEU A 13 15.32 -42.11 73.07
C LEU A 13 14.15 -42.25 72.07
N THR A 14 12.97 -42.71 72.51
CA THR A 14 11.78 -42.77 71.66
C THR A 14 11.31 -41.40 71.19
N VAL A 15 11.34 -40.39 72.07
CA VAL A 15 10.95 -39.02 71.72
C VAL A 15 11.94 -38.43 70.71
N VAL A 16 13.25 -38.60 70.93
CA VAL A 16 14.27 -38.15 69.97
C VAL A 16 14.11 -38.86 68.61
N LEU A 17 13.84 -40.16 68.60
CA LEU A 17 13.66 -40.92 67.36
C LEU A 17 12.42 -40.46 66.58
N ILE A 18 11.30 -40.22 67.26
CA ILE A 18 10.08 -39.66 66.64
C ILE A 18 10.36 -38.26 66.09
N ILE A 19 11.08 -37.41 66.82
CA ILE A 19 11.44 -36.06 66.35
C ILE A 19 12.31 -36.12 65.10
N VAL A 20 13.32 -37.00 65.06
CA VAL A 20 14.17 -37.20 63.87
C VAL A 20 13.35 -37.70 62.69
N LEU A 21 12.40 -38.61 62.92
CA LEU A 21 11.52 -39.13 61.88
C LEU A 21 10.58 -38.05 61.32
N LEU A 22 10.06 -37.16 62.20
CA LEU A 22 9.24 -36.02 61.79
C LEU A 22 10.05 -34.98 61.00
N ILE A 23 11.27 -34.65 61.46
CA ILE A 23 12.15 -33.69 60.76
C ILE A 23 12.56 -34.23 59.39
N THR A 24 12.89 -35.51 59.29
CA THR A 24 13.23 -36.15 58.00
C THR A 24 12.04 -36.22 57.05
N ALA A 25 10.83 -36.48 57.55
CA ALA A 25 9.61 -36.40 56.74
C ALA A 25 9.35 -34.98 56.22
N LEU A 26 9.48 -33.96 57.08
CA LEU A 26 9.37 -32.56 56.68
C LEU A 26 10.41 -32.18 55.62
N SER A 27 11.68 -32.55 55.82
CA SER A 27 12.74 -32.19 54.87
C SER A 27 12.54 -32.85 53.50
N LEU A 28 12.04 -34.09 53.45
CA LEU A 28 11.67 -34.76 52.21
C LEU A 28 10.50 -34.10 51.50
N MET A 29 9.47 -33.65 52.23
CA MET A 29 8.34 -32.91 51.65
C MET A 29 8.80 -31.57 51.07
N THR A 30 9.58 -30.80 51.83
CA THR A 30 10.13 -29.51 51.36
C THR A 30 11.02 -29.70 50.13
N GLY A 31 11.85 -30.75 50.10
CA GLY A 31 12.67 -31.08 48.93
C GLY A 31 11.83 -31.39 47.67
N LYS A 32 10.75 -32.16 47.81
CA LYS A 32 9.81 -32.42 46.69
C LYS A 32 9.10 -31.16 46.22
N MET A 33 8.66 -30.31 47.15
CA MET A 33 8.01 -29.04 46.83
C MET A 33 8.94 -28.11 46.06
N LEU A 34 10.18 -27.91 46.55
CA LEU A 34 11.21 -27.10 45.90
C LEU A 34 11.55 -27.60 44.50
N MET A 35 11.66 -28.92 44.31
CA MET A 35 11.87 -29.49 42.97
C MET A 35 10.68 -29.22 42.03
N GLY A 36 9.46 -29.26 42.56
CA GLY A 36 8.25 -28.90 41.82
C GLY A 36 8.27 -27.44 41.37
N GLU A 37 8.57 -26.52 42.30
CA GLU A 37 8.69 -25.08 42.01
C GLU A 37 9.81 -24.80 41.00
N GLN A 38 10.98 -25.41 41.17
CA GLN A 38 12.11 -25.23 40.25
C GLN A 38 11.78 -25.71 38.83
N ARG A 39 11.09 -26.84 38.70
CA ARG A 39 10.64 -27.35 37.39
C ARG A 39 9.59 -26.45 36.76
N SER A 40 8.61 -25.98 37.54
CA SER A 40 7.60 -25.05 37.05
C SER A 40 8.22 -23.73 36.60
N ALA A 41 9.14 -23.17 37.39
CA ALA A 41 9.87 -21.96 37.05
C ALA A 41 10.72 -22.15 35.77
N SER A 42 11.42 -23.27 35.64
CA SER A 42 12.19 -23.58 34.43
C SER A 42 11.29 -23.70 33.18
N ASN A 43 10.14 -24.39 33.31
CA ASN A 43 9.18 -24.53 32.22
C ASN A 43 8.62 -23.16 31.81
N GLN A 44 8.33 -22.29 32.78
CA GLN A 44 7.84 -20.95 32.50
C GLN A 44 8.86 -20.10 31.74
N VAL A 45 10.14 -20.14 32.12
CA VAL A 45 11.21 -19.45 31.38
C VAL A 45 11.31 -19.95 29.94
N ARG A 46 11.32 -21.28 29.74
CA ARG A 46 11.37 -21.89 28.40
C ARG A 46 10.12 -21.55 27.57
N TYR A 47 8.96 -21.43 28.20
CA TYR A 47 7.75 -20.97 27.53
C TYR A 47 7.91 -19.53 27.02
N HIS A 48 8.40 -18.62 27.87
CA HIS A 48 8.65 -17.23 27.47
C HIS A 48 9.71 -17.11 26.38
N GLU A 49 10.79 -17.90 26.44
CA GLU A 49 11.80 -17.94 25.38
C GLU A 49 11.22 -18.42 24.05
N ALA A 50 10.45 -19.51 24.06
CA ALA A 50 9.78 -20.02 22.86
C ALA A 50 8.76 -19.01 22.32
N MET A 51 8.02 -18.33 23.19
CA MET A 51 7.06 -17.28 22.80
C MET A 51 7.75 -16.10 22.13
N ASN A 52 8.84 -15.59 22.73
CA ASN A 52 9.63 -14.50 22.15
C ASN A 52 10.23 -14.90 20.79
N ALA A 53 10.68 -16.15 20.66
CA ALA A 53 11.16 -16.67 19.39
C ALA A 53 10.05 -16.74 18.34
N ALA A 54 8.85 -17.18 18.73
CA ALA A 54 7.70 -17.23 17.85
C ALA A 54 7.30 -15.82 17.37
N GLN A 55 7.29 -14.83 18.27
CA GLN A 55 7.04 -13.43 17.92
C GLN A 55 8.11 -12.88 16.97
N ALA A 56 9.40 -13.13 17.22
CA ALA A 56 10.47 -12.70 16.33
C ALA A 56 10.33 -13.29 14.91
N GLY A 57 9.93 -14.57 14.81
CA GLY A 57 9.62 -15.19 13.52
C GLY A 57 8.40 -14.56 12.84
N LEU A 58 7.36 -14.23 13.61
CA LEU A 58 6.16 -13.57 13.10
C LEU A 58 6.49 -12.21 12.49
N ASP A 59 7.27 -11.39 13.20
CA ASP A 59 7.73 -10.07 12.74
C ASP A 59 8.56 -10.19 11.45
N LYS A 60 9.44 -11.20 11.37
CA LYS A 60 10.22 -11.49 10.15
C LYS A 60 9.33 -11.92 8.99
N GLY A 61 8.30 -12.74 9.26
CA GLY A 61 7.32 -13.14 8.26
C GLY A 61 6.53 -11.94 7.72
N ILE A 62 6.11 -11.03 8.59
CA ILE A 62 5.40 -9.80 8.20
C ILE A 62 6.32 -8.91 7.37
N ALA A 63 7.58 -8.71 7.79
CA ALA A 63 8.56 -7.93 7.04
C ALA A 63 8.84 -8.50 5.64
N GLN A 64 8.83 -9.83 5.49
CA GLN A 64 8.95 -10.47 4.18
C GLN A 64 7.75 -10.11 3.28
N LEU A 65 6.52 -10.21 3.80
CA LEU A 65 5.33 -9.83 3.02
C LEU A 65 5.29 -8.34 2.70
N MET A 66 5.74 -7.47 3.61
CA MET A 66 5.84 -6.02 3.37
C MET A 66 6.78 -5.68 2.20
N SER A 67 7.82 -6.48 1.98
CA SER A 67 8.74 -6.31 0.85
C SER A 67 8.14 -6.85 -0.46
N ASP A 68 7.58 -8.06 -0.39
CA ASP A 68 6.93 -8.74 -1.49
C ASP A 68 5.87 -9.71 -0.95
N PHE A 69 4.60 -9.36 -1.13
CA PHE A 69 3.47 -10.15 -0.63
C PHE A 69 3.38 -11.54 -1.29
N ASP A 70 3.97 -11.70 -2.48
CA ASP A 70 4.05 -12.96 -3.18
C ASP A 70 5.21 -13.85 -2.75
N ASN A 71 6.21 -13.27 -2.09
CA ASN A 71 7.26 -14.02 -1.43
C ASN A 71 6.75 -14.66 -0.12
N ARG A 72 6.16 -15.85 -0.23
CA ARG A 72 5.66 -16.65 0.89
C ARG A 72 6.53 -17.87 1.20
N ALA A 73 7.84 -17.78 0.93
CA ALA A 73 8.78 -18.85 1.25
C ALA A 73 8.95 -19.01 2.77
N ASP A 74 8.87 -20.24 3.27
CA ASP A 74 9.06 -20.56 4.69
C ASP A 74 10.38 -19.98 5.24
N LEU A 75 10.30 -19.36 6.42
CA LEU A 75 11.48 -18.83 7.12
C LEU A 75 11.90 -19.78 8.25
N LYS A 76 13.21 -19.96 8.41
CA LYS A 76 13.78 -20.82 9.46
C LYS A 76 14.99 -20.14 10.10
N HIS A 77 15.01 -20.07 11.42
CA HIS A 77 16.20 -19.72 12.19
C HIS A 77 16.50 -20.89 13.13
N GLN A 78 17.38 -21.80 12.68
CA GLN A 78 17.66 -23.08 13.34
C GLN A 78 19.10 -23.22 13.83
N THR A 79 19.97 -22.26 13.48
CA THR A 79 21.41 -22.32 13.78
C THR A 79 21.81 -21.39 14.93
N ALA A 80 20.90 -20.54 15.40
CA ALA A 80 21.13 -19.62 16.50
C ALA A 80 19.80 -19.28 17.21
N VAL A 81 19.90 -18.86 18.47
CA VAL A 81 18.77 -18.31 19.23
C VAL A 81 18.45 -16.90 18.68
N PRO A 82 17.17 -16.53 18.49
CA PRO A 82 15.95 -17.28 18.82
C PRO A 82 15.53 -18.29 17.75
N TYR A 83 15.15 -19.50 18.16
CA TYR A 83 14.78 -20.55 17.20
C TYR A 83 13.32 -20.48 16.78
N TYR A 84 13.07 -20.20 15.49
CA TYR A 84 11.73 -20.13 14.93
C TYR A 84 11.60 -20.77 13.55
N GLN A 85 10.38 -21.17 13.22
CA GLN A 85 9.96 -21.56 11.89
C GLN A 85 8.66 -20.86 11.53
N VAL A 86 8.66 -20.14 10.42
CA VAL A 86 7.49 -19.43 9.88
C VAL A 86 6.97 -20.20 8.68
N SER A 87 5.65 -20.33 8.61
CA SER A 87 4.92 -20.85 7.47
C SER A 87 3.79 -19.89 7.10
N PHE A 88 3.50 -19.79 5.81
CA PHE A 88 2.45 -18.95 5.29
C PHE A 88 1.25 -19.81 4.84
N GLY A 89 0.05 -19.41 5.25
CA GLY A 89 -1.18 -20.02 4.77
C GLY A 89 -1.48 -19.69 3.30
N ASN A 90 -2.56 -20.27 2.79
CA ASN A 90 -3.06 -19.93 1.46
C ASN A 90 -3.55 -18.48 1.41
N VAL A 91 -3.45 -17.87 0.22
CA VAL A 91 -4.06 -16.56 -0.05
C VAL A 91 -5.57 -16.72 -0.12
N SER A 92 -6.29 -15.95 0.68
CA SER A 92 -7.75 -15.80 0.59
C SER A 92 -8.08 -14.44 0.04
N GLU A 93 -8.92 -14.40 -0.99
CA GLU A 93 -9.42 -13.17 -1.61
C GLU A 93 -10.72 -12.75 -0.95
N ILE A 94 -10.81 -11.46 -0.61
CA ILE A 94 -11.96 -10.83 0.03
C ILE A 94 -12.44 -9.75 -0.93
N ALA A 95 -13.62 -9.94 -1.52
CA ALA A 95 -14.25 -8.94 -2.38
C ALA A 95 -14.85 -7.81 -1.52
N LEU A 96 -14.50 -6.57 -1.86
CA LEU A 96 -14.98 -5.34 -1.25
C LEU A 96 -15.47 -4.41 -2.37
N GLY A 97 -16.73 -4.60 -2.78
CA GLY A 97 -17.23 -3.99 -4.01
C GLY A 97 -16.48 -4.54 -5.22
N ASP A 98 -15.94 -3.66 -6.06
CA ASP A 98 -15.12 -4.02 -7.24
C ASP A 98 -13.65 -4.30 -6.89
N ASN A 99 -13.24 -4.04 -5.64
CA ASN A 99 -11.87 -4.28 -5.18
C ASN A 99 -11.71 -5.66 -4.55
N ILE A 100 -10.55 -6.28 -4.76
CA ILE A 100 -10.17 -7.56 -4.13
C ILE A 100 -9.02 -7.31 -3.17
N ILE A 101 -9.26 -7.55 -1.88
CA ILE A 101 -8.21 -7.58 -0.84
C ILE A 101 -7.73 -9.01 -0.67
N ARG A 102 -6.41 -9.18 -0.69
CA ARG A 102 -5.77 -10.49 -0.47
C ARG A 102 -5.37 -10.60 0.98
N SER A 103 -5.62 -11.75 1.60
CA SER A 103 -5.27 -12.02 2.99
C SER A 103 -4.50 -13.33 3.13
N VAL A 104 -3.55 -13.37 4.06
CA VAL A 104 -2.73 -14.52 4.38
C VAL A 104 -2.63 -14.66 5.90
N THR A 105 -2.74 -15.88 6.41
CA THR A 105 -2.38 -16.18 7.80
C THR A 105 -0.91 -16.55 7.87
N ILE A 106 -0.14 -15.82 8.66
CA ILE A 106 1.23 -16.18 9.02
C ILE A 106 1.17 -17.01 10.29
N ARG A 107 1.92 -18.11 10.32
CA ARG A 107 2.10 -18.93 11.52
C ARG A 107 3.59 -19.03 11.82
N SER A 108 3.98 -18.67 13.04
CA SER A 108 5.34 -18.77 13.53
C SER A 108 5.38 -19.72 14.73
N VAL A 109 6.28 -20.70 14.68
CA VAL A 109 6.54 -21.64 15.77
C VAL A 109 7.89 -21.33 16.36
N GLY A 110 7.90 -20.87 17.60
CA GLY A 110 9.11 -20.66 18.39
C GLY A 110 9.39 -21.86 19.29
N THR A 111 10.67 -22.09 19.58
CA THR A 111 11.14 -23.29 20.28
C THR A 111 12.27 -22.96 21.25
N ALA A 112 12.29 -23.62 22.40
CA ALA A 112 13.29 -23.39 23.44
C ALA A 112 13.60 -24.67 24.24
N GLY A 113 14.71 -24.65 24.99
CA GLY A 113 15.10 -25.75 25.85
C GLY A 113 15.63 -26.96 25.09
N TYR A 114 16.70 -26.77 24.32
CA TYR A 114 17.34 -27.81 23.52
C TYR A 114 18.25 -28.71 24.36
N SER A 115 18.29 -29.99 24.04
CA SER A 115 19.33 -30.91 24.52
C SER A 115 20.70 -30.49 23.97
N ALA A 116 21.76 -30.66 24.76
CA ALA A 116 23.15 -30.40 24.35
C ALA A 116 23.60 -31.19 23.09
N SER A 117 22.83 -32.20 22.66
CA SER A 117 23.16 -33.09 21.54
C SER A 117 22.40 -32.82 20.23
N SER A 118 21.40 -31.92 20.20
CA SER A 118 20.69 -31.61 18.96
C SER A 118 19.91 -30.28 19.01
N ALA A 119 20.20 -29.40 18.06
CA ALA A 119 19.51 -28.12 17.86
C ALA A 119 18.43 -28.24 16.76
N THR A 120 17.60 -29.29 16.80
CA THR A 120 16.48 -29.45 15.86
C THR A 120 15.17 -29.11 16.55
N SER A 121 14.22 -28.48 15.85
CA SER A 121 12.95 -28.07 16.46
C SER A 121 12.22 -29.25 17.12
N THR A 122 12.38 -30.47 16.59
CA THR A 122 11.84 -31.75 17.12
C THR A 122 12.32 -32.12 18.52
N ASP A 123 13.49 -31.63 18.93
CA ASP A 123 14.09 -31.96 20.23
C ASP A 123 13.91 -30.86 21.28
N ALA A 124 13.14 -29.82 20.97
CA ALA A 124 12.87 -28.72 21.88
C ALA A 124 11.91 -29.13 23.01
N GLU A 125 12.28 -28.82 24.25
CA GLU A 125 11.43 -29.06 25.43
C GLU A 125 10.21 -28.12 25.50
N SER A 126 10.27 -26.96 24.85
CA SER A 126 9.18 -25.99 24.76
C SER A 126 8.91 -25.59 23.32
N ARG A 127 7.63 -25.52 22.94
CA ARG A 127 7.15 -25.14 21.62
C ARG A 127 5.93 -24.25 21.78
N VAL A 128 5.97 -23.07 21.16
CA VAL A 128 4.86 -22.11 21.16
C VAL A 128 4.56 -21.71 19.72
N ALA A 129 3.29 -21.74 19.34
CA ALA A 129 2.84 -21.31 18.02
C ALA A 129 2.03 -20.03 18.17
N VAL A 130 2.35 -19.02 17.37
CA VAL A 130 1.55 -17.80 17.23
C VAL A 130 1.15 -17.66 15.78
N SER A 131 -0.03 -17.08 15.54
CA SER A 131 -0.47 -16.75 14.19
C SER A 131 -1.12 -15.38 14.14
N GLN A 132 -1.06 -14.79 12.95
CA GLN A 132 -1.60 -13.46 12.68
C GLN A 132 -2.06 -13.39 11.24
N GLN A 133 -3.17 -12.69 11.01
CA GLN A 133 -3.64 -12.44 9.66
C GLN A 133 -3.11 -11.10 9.17
N VAL A 134 -2.69 -11.10 7.92
CA VAL A 134 -2.14 -9.95 7.21
C VAL A 134 -2.92 -9.79 5.92
N ILE A 135 -3.17 -8.55 5.53
CA ILE A 135 -3.85 -8.18 4.29
C ILE A 135 -2.97 -7.30 3.42
N GLU A 136 -3.18 -7.39 2.12
CA GLU A 136 -2.59 -6.53 1.10
C GLU A 136 -3.63 -5.50 0.63
N ILE A 137 -3.37 -4.23 0.90
CA ILE A 137 -4.23 -3.10 0.57
C ILE A 137 -3.67 -2.42 -0.69
N PRO A 138 -4.44 -2.27 -1.77
CA PRO A 138 -4.00 -1.51 -2.94
C PRO A 138 -3.83 -0.03 -2.55
N THR A 139 -2.80 0.64 -3.07
CA THR A 139 -2.63 2.10 -2.86
C THR A 139 -3.31 2.93 -3.96
N LEU A 140 -3.78 2.27 -5.01
CA LEU A 140 -4.53 2.84 -6.12
C LEU A 140 -5.88 2.11 -6.15
N SER A 141 -6.97 2.82 -5.89
CA SER A 141 -8.32 2.24 -5.80
C SER A 141 -8.91 2.01 -7.17
N SER A 142 -8.96 3.08 -7.94
CA SER A 142 -9.66 3.15 -9.20
C SER A 142 -9.00 4.21 -10.07
N LEU A 143 -9.01 3.95 -11.36
CA LEU A 143 -8.62 4.91 -12.37
C LEU A 143 -9.92 5.38 -13.02
N PRO A 144 -10.11 6.69 -13.22
CA PRO A 144 -11.25 7.16 -13.99
C PRO A 144 -11.29 6.48 -15.36
N ASP A 145 -12.49 6.08 -15.80
CA ASP A 145 -12.66 5.45 -17.11
C ASP A 145 -12.37 6.42 -18.27
N ALA A 146 -12.52 7.73 -18.01
CA ALA A 146 -12.18 8.78 -18.97
C ALA A 146 -10.68 9.13 -18.89
N PRO A 147 -9.98 9.19 -20.05
CA PRO A 147 -8.58 9.62 -20.10
C PRO A 147 -8.36 11.06 -19.63
N LEU A 148 -9.39 11.90 -19.64
CA LEU A 148 -9.38 13.22 -19.05
C LEU A 148 -10.52 13.38 -18.04
N THR A 149 -10.17 13.63 -16.78
CA THR A 149 -11.13 13.85 -15.70
C THR A 149 -10.86 15.19 -15.02
N VAL A 150 -11.84 16.09 -14.98
CA VAL A 150 -11.62 17.47 -14.48
C VAL A 150 -12.79 17.92 -13.61
N ALA A 151 -12.49 18.36 -12.40
CA ALA A 151 -13.53 18.80 -11.47
C ALA A 151 -14.02 20.24 -11.71
N ALA A 152 -13.13 21.17 -12.07
CA ALA A 152 -13.52 22.57 -12.34
C ALA A 152 -13.65 22.80 -13.85
N GLY A 153 -14.82 22.50 -14.39
CA GLY A 153 -15.20 22.78 -15.77
C GLY A 153 -15.29 24.28 -16.05
N THR A 154 -14.89 24.69 -17.25
CA THR A 154 -15.38 25.87 -18.01
C THR A 154 -14.40 26.34 -19.10
N ALA A 155 -13.21 25.75 -19.24
CA ALA A 155 -12.45 25.88 -20.48
C ALA A 155 -11.39 24.81 -20.55
N ILE A 156 -11.64 23.75 -21.32
CA ILE A 156 -10.54 22.93 -21.81
C ILE A 156 -10.00 23.66 -23.05
N GLY A 157 -9.18 24.68 -22.80
CA GLY A 157 -8.61 25.55 -23.83
C GLY A 157 -7.48 24.87 -24.61
N GLY A 158 -6.93 25.54 -25.62
CA GLY A 158 -5.78 25.05 -26.39
C GLY A 158 -6.10 24.11 -27.55
N ASN A 159 -5.07 23.54 -28.16
CA ASN A 159 -5.19 22.49 -29.17
C ASN A 159 -5.14 21.13 -28.47
N LEU A 160 -6.29 20.48 -28.29
CA LEU A 160 -6.40 19.26 -27.51
C LEU A 160 -6.97 18.13 -28.36
N ALA A 161 -6.25 17.02 -28.41
CA ALA A 161 -6.75 15.74 -28.90
C ALA A 161 -6.94 14.75 -27.74
N ILE A 162 -8.09 14.10 -27.68
CA ILE A 162 -8.36 13.05 -26.70
C ILE A 162 -8.67 11.75 -27.41
N VAL A 163 -7.91 10.70 -27.12
CA VAL A 163 -8.24 9.35 -27.58
C VAL A 163 -9.10 8.70 -26.52
N ALA A 164 -10.37 8.49 -26.85
CA ALA A 164 -11.38 8.00 -25.93
C ALA A 164 -11.09 6.58 -25.45
N ASN A 165 -11.49 6.27 -24.21
CA ASN A 165 -11.66 4.89 -23.79
C ASN A 165 -12.87 4.31 -24.54
N PRO A 166 -12.71 3.30 -25.42
CA PRO A 166 -13.81 2.77 -26.23
C PRO A 166 -14.94 2.12 -25.42
N ASN A 167 -14.69 1.80 -24.14
CA ASN A 167 -15.66 1.16 -23.23
C ASN A 167 -15.92 1.99 -21.96
N GLY A 168 -15.52 3.25 -21.90
CA GLY A 168 -15.58 4.02 -20.66
C GLY A 168 -17.00 4.40 -20.20
N GLY A 169 -17.99 4.40 -21.10
CA GLY A 169 -19.41 4.52 -20.75
C GLY A 169 -20.14 3.19 -20.66
N GLY A 170 -19.41 2.07 -20.65
CA GLY A 170 -19.92 0.71 -20.86
C GLY A 170 -19.46 0.11 -22.20
N ALA A 171 -19.76 -1.18 -22.42
CA ALA A 171 -19.27 -1.91 -23.59
C ALA A 171 -19.67 -1.22 -24.92
N GLY A 172 -18.68 -0.78 -25.69
CA GLY A 172 -18.86 -0.07 -26.96
C GLY A 172 -19.29 1.39 -26.86
N VAL A 173 -19.31 1.97 -25.66
CA VAL A 173 -19.63 3.38 -25.43
C VAL A 173 -18.34 4.15 -25.14
N PRO A 174 -17.82 4.93 -26.11
CA PRO A 174 -16.58 5.67 -25.92
C PRO A 174 -16.77 6.79 -24.89
N LEU A 175 -15.76 6.99 -24.04
CA LEU A 175 -15.71 8.09 -23.07
C LEU A 175 -14.35 8.80 -23.16
N SER A 176 -14.38 10.10 -23.43
CA SER A 176 -13.21 10.96 -23.60
C SER A 176 -13.00 11.86 -22.39
N VAL A 177 -14.06 12.48 -21.90
CA VAL A 177 -14.02 13.46 -20.82
C VAL A 177 -15.07 13.13 -19.78
N TRP A 178 -14.68 13.15 -18.51
CA TRP A 178 -15.60 13.13 -17.37
C TRP A 178 -15.37 14.37 -16.51
N SER A 179 -16.41 15.18 -16.33
CA SER A 179 -16.32 16.43 -15.58
C SER A 179 -17.51 16.65 -14.67
N ARG A 180 -17.21 17.21 -13.50
CA ARG A 180 -18.22 17.61 -12.52
C ARG A 180 -19.02 18.83 -12.95
N GLU A 181 -18.41 19.75 -13.67
CA GLU A 181 -19.04 20.99 -14.13
C GLU A 181 -19.17 20.97 -15.66
N VAL A 182 -19.80 22.00 -16.21
CA VAL A 182 -19.95 22.15 -17.66
C VAL A 182 -18.59 22.34 -18.33
N VAL A 183 -18.38 21.59 -19.41
CA VAL A 183 -17.16 21.64 -20.23
C VAL A 183 -17.40 22.54 -21.43
N ASP A 184 -16.56 23.57 -21.55
CA ASP A 184 -16.43 24.35 -22.79
C ASP A 184 -15.30 23.76 -23.64
N ILE A 185 -15.66 23.25 -24.81
CA ILE A 185 -14.71 22.67 -25.76
C ILE A 185 -14.08 23.81 -26.57
N GLY A 186 -12.79 24.05 -26.33
CA GLY A 186 -12.06 25.12 -26.99
C GLY A 186 -12.04 25.02 -28.53
N ALA A 187 -11.60 26.09 -29.18
CA ALA A 187 -11.63 26.24 -30.64
C ALA A 187 -10.80 25.20 -31.42
N SER A 188 -9.97 24.39 -30.77
CA SER A 188 -9.15 23.33 -31.39
C SER A 188 -9.23 22.01 -30.60
N PHE A 189 -10.37 21.74 -29.98
CA PHE A 189 -10.66 20.46 -29.33
C PHE A 189 -11.12 19.41 -30.34
N ALA A 190 -10.63 18.17 -30.21
CA ALA A 190 -11.18 17.00 -30.88
C ALA A 190 -10.97 15.72 -30.06
N SER A 191 -11.96 14.82 -30.06
CA SER A 191 -11.82 13.46 -29.52
C SER A 191 -12.04 12.40 -30.59
N CYS A 192 -11.45 11.22 -30.45
CA CYS A 192 -11.57 10.13 -31.42
C CYS A 192 -11.23 8.75 -30.82
N GLY A 193 -11.46 7.68 -31.59
CA GLY A 193 -10.97 6.35 -31.27
C GLY A 193 -9.46 6.19 -31.53
N ARG A 194 -8.87 5.11 -30.99
CA ARG A 194 -7.43 4.85 -31.08
C ARG A 194 -6.98 4.64 -32.53
N GLU A 195 -7.82 3.99 -33.34
CA GLU A 195 -7.55 3.69 -34.74
C GLU A 195 -7.33 4.97 -35.56
N GLU A 196 -8.15 6.01 -35.32
CA GLU A 196 -8.03 7.31 -35.98
C GLU A 196 -6.75 8.04 -35.56
N TYR A 197 -6.44 8.01 -34.26
CA TYR A 197 -5.24 8.65 -33.74
C TYR A 197 -3.96 8.02 -34.33
N ASP A 198 -3.90 6.69 -34.36
CA ASP A 198 -2.77 5.95 -34.91
C ASP A 198 -2.66 6.17 -36.44
N TYR A 199 -3.79 6.19 -37.15
CA TYR A 199 -3.84 6.45 -38.60
C TYR A 199 -3.27 7.81 -39.00
N THR A 200 -3.46 8.83 -38.15
CA THR A 200 -2.88 10.17 -38.39
C THR A 200 -1.42 10.30 -37.95
N GLY A 201 -0.76 9.19 -37.60
CA GLY A 201 0.62 9.19 -37.11
C GLY A 201 0.76 9.85 -35.74
N ASN A 202 -0.17 9.58 -34.82
CA ASN A 202 -0.19 10.11 -33.45
C ASN A 202 -0.21 11.65 -33.40
N SER A 203 -0.86 12.28 -34.38
CA SER A 203 -0.88 13.73 -34.54
C SER A 203 -2.24 14.37 -34.23
N GLY A 204 -3.10 13.63 -33.52
CA GLY A 204 -4.40 14.09 -33.02
C GLY A 204 -5.61 13.52 -33.78
N CYS A 205 -6.80 14.03 -33.44
CA CYS A 205 -8.08 13.55 -33.97
C CYS A 205 -8.58 14.43 -35.13
N LYS A 206 -8.27 14.07 -36.39
CA LYS A 206 -8.40 15.01 -37.53
C LYS A 206 -9.54 14.73 -38.50
N THR A 207 -9.83 13.46 -38.80
CA THR A 207 -10.72 13.07 -39.89
C THR A 207 -12.02 12.42 -39.40
N ALA A 208 -11.96 11.62 -38.33
CA ALA A 208 -13.11 10.95 -37.73
C ALA A 208 -13.22 11.26 -36.24
N ALA A 209 -13.46 12.54 -35.91
CA ALA A 209 -13.65 12.96 -34.52
C ALA A 209 -15.07 12.63 -34.01
N TYR A 210 -15.17 12.15 -32.77
CA TYR A 210 -16.42 12.03 -32.03
C TYR A 210 -16.94 13.43 -31.68
N SER A 211 -16.31 14.07 -30.70
CA SER A 211 -16.58 15.47 -30.34
C SER A 211 -15.52 16.38 -30.95
N SER A 212 -15.93 17.55 -31.44
CA SER A 212 -15.00 18.58 -31.90
C SER A 212 -15.64 19.96 -31.91
N ASN A 213 -14.83 21.01 -32.04
CA ASN A 213 -15.31 22.37 -32.28
C ASN A 213 -16.23 22.49 -33.52
N LYS A 214 -16.09 21.60 -34.52
CA LYS A 214 -16.89 21.59 -35.76
C LYS A 214 -18.22 20.85 -35.60
N ASN A 215 -18.19 19.72 -34.90
CA ASN A 215 -19.33 18.80 -34.80
C ASN A 215 -20.07 18.91 -33.45
N GLY A 216 -19.60 19.79 -32.55
CA GLY A 216 -20.12 19.94 -31.20
C GLY A 216 -19.68 18.80 -30.26
N LYS A 217 -20.17 18.86 -29.02
CA LYS A 217 -20.05 17.79 -28.03
C LYS A 217 -21.00 16.65 -28.39
N GLN A 218 -20.52 15.42 -28.30
CA GLN A 218 -21.25 14.17 -28.52
C GLN A 218 -21.29 13.36 -27.21
N ALA A 219 -21.83 12.14 -27.27
CA ALA A 219 -22.03 11.28 -26.10
C ALA A 219 -20.73 10.81 -25.42
N ASP A 220 -19.56 11.05 -26.02
CA ASP A 220 -18.27 10.70 -25.43
C ASP A 220 -17.78 11.71 -24.37
N ILE A 221 -18.55 12.76 -24.09
CA ILE A 221 -18.28 13.76 -23.05
C ILE A 221 -19.39 13.68 -22.01
N VAL A 222 -19.01 13.36 -20.77
CA VAL A 222 -19.89 13.47 -19.60
C VAL A 222 -19.50 14.73 -18.83
N GLU A 223 -20.42 15.67 -18.72
CA GLU A 223 -20.24 16.97 -18.07
C GLU A 223 -21.39 17.26 -17.10
N ASP A 224 -21.19 18.23 -16.20
CA ASP A 224 -22.18 18.59 -15.17
C ASP A 224 -22.62 17.39 -14.30
N ASP A 225 -21.75 16.38 -14.15
CA ASP A 225 -22.05 15.14 -13.43
C ASP A 225 -21.82 15.27 -11.92
N LYS A 226 -22.61 16.11 -11.27
CA LYS A 226 -22.46 16.40 -9.83
C LYS A 226 -22.80 15.21 -8.92
N ILE A 227 -23.50 14.22 -9.46
CA ILE A 227 -24.02 13.06 -8.72
C ILE A 227 -22.97 11.95 -8.66
N ASN A 228 -22.35 11.59 -9.79
CA ASN A 228 -21.41 10.47 -9.80
C ASN A 228 -19.95 10.93 -9.67
N PHE A 229 -19.65 12.18 -10.02
CA PHE A 229 -18.31 12.73 -9.80
C PHE A 229 -18.08 12.97 -8.30
N PRO A 230 -16.89 12.64 -7.76
CA PRO A 230 -16.55 12.89 -6.36
C PRO A 230 -16.97 14.30 -5.87
N PRO A 231 -17.63 14.42 -4.70
CA PRO A 231 -18.28 15.67 -4.31
C PRO A 231 -17.29 16.82 -4.02
N ASP A 232 -16.07 16.48 -3.60
CA ASP A 232 -15.02 17.40 -3.18
C ASP A 232 -13.62 16.86 -3.52
N SER A 233 -12.60 17.72 -3.36
CA SER A 233 -11.20 17.42 -3.66
C SER A 233 -10.66 16.23 -2.85
N ALA A 234 -11.07 16.09 -1.58
CA ALA A 234 -10.64 14.99 -0.71
C ALA A 234 -11.21 13.64 -1.19
N SER A 235 -12.46 13.63 -1.62
CA SER A 235 -13.13 12.47 -2.20
C SER A 235 -12.55 12.09 -3.55
N LEU A 236 -12.13 13.06 -4.37
CA LEU A 236 -11.42 12.79 -5.62
C LEU A 236 -10.04 12.18 -5.37
N LEU A 237 -9.32 12.67 -4.35
CA LEU A 237 -8.06 12.07 -3.92
C LEU A 237 -8.28 10.64 -3.43
N ALA A 238 -9.29 10.42 -2.60
CA ALA A 238 -9.65 9.11 -2.05
C ALA A 238 -10.13 8.13 -3.13
N TYR A 239 -10.85 8.63 -4.15
CA TYR A 239 -11.28 7.86 -5.31
C TYR A 239 -10.09 7.27 -6.08
N ILE A 240 -9.01 8.03 -6.22
CA ILE A 240 -7.80 7.60 -6.94
C ILE A 240 -6.91 6.76 -6.02
N PHE A 241 -6.58 7.26 -4.83
CA PHE A 241 -5.56 6.69 -3.95
C PHE A 241 -6.13 5.87 -2.79
N ALA A 242 -7.07 4.97 -3.07
CA ALA A 242 -7.52 3.93 -2.13
C ALA A 242 -7.94 4.44 -0.74
N GLY A 243 -8.61 5.59 -0.70
CA GLY A 243 -9.15 6.18 0.53
C GLY A 243 -8.30 7.30 1.14
N SER A 244 -7.09 7.57 0.63
CA SER A 244 -6.28 8.71 1.08
C SER A 244 -6.97 10.02 0.72
N SER A 245 -7.39 10.76 1.74
CA SER A 245 -8.19 11.98 1.63
C SER A 245 -7.36 13.27 1.70
N THR A 246 -6.10 13.16 2.14
CA THR A 246 -5.13 14.26 2.21
C THR A 246 -3.83 13.91 1.49
N VAL A 247 -3.07 14.92 1.07
CA VAL A 247 -1.76 14.71 0.42
C VAL A 247 -0.78 14.05 1.38
N GLU A 248 -0.85 14.40 2.66
CA GLU A 248 -0.03 13.81 3.73
C GLU A 248 -0.28 12.30 3.87
N GLU A 249 -1.54 11.85 3.75
CA GLU A 249 -1.88 10.42 3.72
C GLU A 249 -1.27 9.75 2.49
N VAL A 250 -1.40 10.35 1.30
CA VAL A 250 -0.79 9.80 0.07
C VAL A 250 0.73 9.72 0.20
N ILE A 251 1.38 10.69 0.83
CA ILE A 251 2.82 10.67 1.13
C ILE A 251 3.15 9.54 2.10
N SER A 252 2.40 9.40 3.20
CA SER A 252 2.59 8.32 4.18
C SER A 252 2.49 6.95 3.52
N ASP A 253 1.47 6.75 2.68
CA ASP A 253 1.24 5.51 1.93
C ASP A 253 2.38 5.24 0.93
N THR A 254 2.91 6.29 0.30
CA THR A 254 4.06 6.17 -0.61
C THR A 254 5.32 5.72 0.13
N ILE A 255 5.57 6.27 1.32
CA ILE A 255 6.71 5.89 2.17
C ILE A 255 6.57 4.44 2.63
N GLN A 256 5.37 4.05 3.09
CA GLN A 256 5.12 2.70 3.58
C GLN A 256 5.25 1.64 2.48
N SER A 257 4.81 1.96 1.27
CA SER A 257 4.88 1.06 0.12
C SER A 257 6.26 1.01 -0.57
N ASN A 258 7.16 1.97 -0.29
CA ASN A 258 8.49 2.08 -0.90
C ASN A 258 9.59 2.36 0.15
N PRO A 259 9.77 1.49 1.16
CA PRO A 259 10.66 1.79 2.30
C PRO A 259 12.15 1.95 1.92
N THR A 260 12.56 1.45 0.76
CA THR A 260 13.96 1.47 0.30
C THR A 260 14.32 2.68 -0.57
N ASP A 261 13.35 3.31 -1.20
CA ASP A 261 13.52 4.35 -2.24
C ASP A 261 12.51 5.50 -2.09
N TYR A 262 11.85 5.64 -0.93
CA TYR A 262 10.85 6.70 -0.70
C TYR A 262 11.41 8.12 -0.91
N GLU A 263 12.70 8.34 -0.62
CA GLU A 263 13.33 9.66 -0.76
C GLU A 263 13.36 10.14 -2.22
N ASP A 264 13.49 9.21 -3.17
CA ASP A 264 13.42 9.52 -4.61
C ASP A 264 11.99 9.81 -5.09
N ARG A 265 10.98 9.54 -4.26
CA ARG A 265 9.55 9.64 -4.60
C ARG A 265 8.83 10.81 -3.93
N VAL A 266 9.18 11.09 -2.68
CA VAL A 266 8.55 12.16 -1.85
C VAL A 266 9.56 13.12 -1.22
N GLY A 267 10.84 12.98 -1.54
CA GLY A 267 11.93 13.80 -1.01
C GLY A 267 12.33 13.43 0.43
N VAL A 268 13.56 13.79 0.81
CA VAL A 268 14.13 13.56 2.14
C VAL A 268 13.32 14.21 3.27
N ASN A 269 12.61 15.30 2.97
CA ASN A 269 11.79 16.04 3.93
C ASN A 269 10.39 15.42 4.12
N LYS A 270 10.01 14.41 3.32
CA LYS A 270 8.70 13.73 3.39
C LYS A 270 7.52 14.68 3.18
N THR A 271 7.68 15.64 2.28
CA THR A 271 6.68 16.67 1.95
C THR A 271 6.34 16.71 0.46
N GLY A 272 6.90 15.77 -0.33
CA GLY A 272 6.93 15.83 -1.79
C GLY A 272 8.27 16.35 -2.31
N LEU A 273 8.63 15.93 -3.53
CA LEU A 273 9.77 16.44 -4.27
C LEU A 273 9.53 17.90 -4.68
N ALA A 274 10.56 18.74 -4.68
CA ALA A 274 10.42 20.14 -5.07
C ALA A 274 10.12 20.33 -6.57
N ASP A 275 10.60 19.41 -7.40
CA ASP A 275 10.37 19.37 -8.84
C ASP A 275 10.42 17.91 -9.35
N CYS A 276 10.17 17.73 -10.65
CA CYS A 276 10.20 16.42 -11.29
C CYS A 276 11.38 16.23 -12.26
N SER A 277 12.49 16.94 -12.03
CA SER A 277 13.69 16.87 -12.89
C SER A 277 14.38 15.50 -12.87
N SER A 278 14.16 14.71 -11.81
CA SER A 278 14.67 13.34 -11.68
C SER A 278 13.92 12.32 -12.55
N LEU A 279 12.71 12.67 -13.00
CA LEU A 279 11.86 11.75 -13.74
C LEU A 279 12.34 11.54 -15.19
N ASN A 280 12.34 10.30 -15.62
CA ASN A 280 12.81 9.87 -16.93
C ASN A 280 12.08 8.59 -17.40
N ALA A 281 12.49 8.04 -18.54
CA ALA A 281 11.83 6.88 -19.15
C ALA A 281 11.88 5.59 -18.29
N SER A 282 12.80 5.51 -17.32
CA SER A 282 12.92 4.38 -16.39
C SER A 282 12.14 4.59 -15.08
N SER A 283 11.58 5.77 -14.85
CA SER A 283 10.77 6.07 -13.66
C SER A 283 9.51 5.20 -13.61
N SER A 284 9.12 4.74 -12.43
CA SER A 284 7.93 3.88 -12.28
C SER A 284 7.30 3.96 -10.90
N GLY A 285 5.99 3.68 -10.83
CA GLY A 285 5.21 3.80 -9.60
C GLY A 285 4.98 5.25 -9.21
N ARG A 286 4.70 5.49 -7.92
CA ARG A 286 4.26 6.78 -7.42
C ARG A 286 5.38 7.78 -7.18
N TYR A 287 5.14 9.02 -7.61
CA TYR A 287 5.94 10.21 -7.35
C TYR A 287 5.03 11.37 -6.95
N ILE A 288 5.40 12.08 -5.89
CA ILE A 288 4.66 13.22 -5.38
C ILE A 288 5.55 14.44 -5.49
N ILE A 289 5.13 15.40 -6.30
CA ILE A 289 5.80 16.68 -6.49
C ILE A 289 5.01 17.72 -5.72
N ASN A 290 5.64 18.44 -4.82
CA ASN A 290 5.04 19.57 -4.11
C ASN A 290 5.72 20.85 -4.61
N GLY A 291 5.15 21.40 -5.68
CA GLY A 291 5.72 22.47 -6.48
C GLY A 291 5.64 22.21 -7.98
N ASN A 292 6.38 23.03 -8.74
CA ASN A 292 6.30 23.01 -10.21
C ASN A 292 6.99 21.76 -10.79
N CYS A 293 6.33 21.12 -11.74
CA CYS A 293 6.87 19.97 -12.46
C CYS A 293 7.04 20.31 -13.95
N ALA A 294 8.27 20.20 -14.46
CA ALA A 294 8.57 20.36 -15.87
C ALA A 294 9.49 19.22 -16.37
N PRO A 295 8.93 18.05 -16.73
CA PRO A 295 9.76 16.94 -17.19
C PRO A 295 10.45 17.29 -18.51
N SER A 296 11.72 16.90 -18.64
CA SER A 296 12.58 17.26 -19.77
C SER A 296 12.48 16.31 -20.97
N GLY A 297 11.62 15.29 -20.90
CA GLY A 297 11.45 14.28 -21.95
C GLY A 297 10.39 13.26 -21.60
N THR A 298 10.64 11.99 -21.96
CA THR A 298 9.75 10.88 -21.64
C THR A 298 9.83 10.50 -20.17
N VAL A 299 8.68 10.35 -19.51
CA VAL A 299 8.55 9.90 -18.12
C VAL A 299 7.79 8.57 -18.10
N GLY A 300 8.44 7.56 -17.53
CA GLY A 300 7.96 6.18 -17.53
C GLY A 300 7.91 5.54 -18.91
N SER A 301 7.32 4.36 -18.95
CA SER A 301 7.13 3.59 -20.18
C SER A 301 5.83 2.80 -20.13
N LYS A 302 5.45 2.17 -21.25
CA LYS A 302 4.29 1.29 -21.31
C LYS A 302 4.33 0.16 -20.29
N ASP A 303 5.51 -0.43 -20.09
CA ASP A 303 5.71 -1.52 -19.13
C ASP A 303 5.90 -1.01 -17.70
N HIS A 304 6.43 0.19 -17.53
CA HIS A 304 6.73 0.77 -16.22
C HIS A 304 6.12 2.18 -16.13
N PRO A 305 4.79 2.27 -15.94
CA PRO A 305 4.12 3.56 -15.90
C PRO A 305 4.29 4.25 -14.54
N VAL A 306 4.03 5.57 -14.52
CA VAL A 306 4.13 6.42 -13.32
C VAL A 306 2.76 6.80 -12.77
N GLU A 307 2.68 7.00 -11.46
CA GLU A 307 1.59 7.70 -10.77
C GLU A 307 2.14 9.05 -10.32
N LEU A 308 1.96 10.09 -11.14
CA LEU A 308 2.52 11.41 -10.91
C LEU A 308 1.48 12.32 -10.28
N LEU A 309 1.63 12.62 -8.99
CA LEU A 309 0.83 13.62 -8.28
C LEU A 309 1.61 14.93 -8.23
N VAL A 310 1.12 15.97 -8.88
CA VAL A 310 1.67 17.33 -8.83
C VAL A 310 0.77 18.17 -7.92
N VAL A 311 1.28 18.53 -6.76
CA VAL A 311 0.60 19.26 -5.70
C VAL A 311 1.06 20.71 -5.74
N ASP A 312 0.09 21.64 -5.73
CA ASP A 312 0.32 23.08 -5.57
C ASP A 312 1.39 23.66 -6.51
N GLY A 313 1.33 23.27 -7.79
CA GLY A 313 2.31 23.68 -8.77
C GLY A 313 1.85 23.55 -10.21
N ASP A 314 2.55 24.28 -11.08
CA ASP A 314 2.37 24.19 -12.52
C ASP A 314 2.96 22.88 -13.05
N LEU A 315 2.22 22.21 -13.93
CA LEU A 315 2.74 21.13 -14.75
C LEU A 315 3.06 21.67 -16.14
N THR A 316 4.35 21.77 -16.47
CA THR A 316 4.83 22.30 -17.76
C THR A 316 5.38 21.18 -18.64
N LEU A 317 4.64 20.80 -19.66
CA LEU A 317 5.08 19.81 -20.65
C LEU A 317 5.74 20.51 -21.84
N ASN A 318 7.05 20.36 -21.97
CA ASN A 318 7.85 20.97 -23.03
C ASN A 318 8.23 19.96 -24.12
N ALA A 319 8.39 20.41 -25.36
CA ALA A 319 9.18 19.75 -26.42
C ALA A 319 8.94 18.23 -26.62
N ASN A 320 7.72 17.81 -27.00
CA ASN A 320 7.37 16.40 -27.20
C ASN A 320 7.51 15.53 -25.95
N ALA A 321 7.33 16.11 -24.76
CA ALA A 321 7.21 15.35 -23.52
C ALA A 321 6.12 14.27 -23.64
N ILE A 322 6.47 13.06 -23.23
CA ILE A 322 5.59 11.90 -23.22
C ILE A 322 5.54 11.37 -21.79
N ILE A 323 4.35 11.19 -21.23
CA ILE A 323 4.18 10.53 -19.93
C ILE A 323 3.37 9.26 -20.13
N TYR A 324 3.83 8.15 -19.59
CA TYR A 324 3.05 6.90 -19.51
C TYR A 324 2.54 6.70 -18.09
N GLY A 325 1.23 6.80 -17.88
CA GLY A 325 0.60 6.51 -16.59
C GLY A 325 -0.52 7.48 -16.19
N LEU A 326 -0.66 7.68 -14.88
CA LEU A 326 -1.62 8.60 -14.27
C LEU A 326 -0.90 9.92 -13.96
N VAL A 327 -1.45 11.03 -14.44
CA VAL A 327 -1.04 12.38 -14.04
C VAL A 327 -2.17 13.03 -13.28
N PHE A 328 -1.93 13.38 -12.02
CA PHE A 328 -2.91 14.08 -11.20
C PHE A 328 -2.37 15.46 -10.83
N ALA A 329 -2.94 16.50 -11.41
CA ALA A 329 -2.72 17.88 -11.02
C ALA A 329 -3.67 18.23 -9.87
N PHE A 330 -3.12 18.52 -8.70
CA PHE A 330 -3.88 18.70 -7.46
C PHE A 330 -3.54 20.02 -6.78
N ASP A 331 -4.56 20.71 -6.31
CA ASP A 331 -4.47 21.95 -5.55
C ASP A 331 -5.09 21.75 -4.16
N THR A 332 -4.29 21.99 -3.12
CA THR A 332 -4.68 21.81 -1.71
C THR A 332 -5.49 22.99 -1.17
N ALA A 333 -5.34 24.19 -1.76
CA ALA A 333 -5.96 25.42 -1.25
C ALA A 333 -7.50 25.39 -1.30
N ASN A 334 -8.08 24.39 -1.98
CA ASN A 334 -9.51 24.21 -2.20
C ASN A 334 -10.01 22.84 -1.70
N SER A 335 -9.43 22.36 -0.59
CA SER A 335 -9.73 21.04 -0.02
C SER A 335 -11.18 20.78 0.43
N PRO A 336 -12.10 21.75 0.65
CA PRO A 336 -13.50 21.40 0.91
C PRO A 336 -14.45 21.49 -0.29
N ASP A 337 -14.26 22.41 -1.25
CA ASP A 337 -15.25 22.67 -2.31
C ASP A 337 -14.62 22.98 -3.69
N TYR A 338 -15.27 22.53 -4.76
CA TYR A 338 -15.05 23.05 -6.12
C TYR A 338 -15.84 24.36 -6.33
N PRO A 339 -15.42 25.32 -7.19
CA PRO A 339 -14.22 25.37 -8.02
C PRO A 339 -13.11 26.27 -7.45
N SER A 340 -11.89 25.76 -7.55
CA SER A 340 -10.65 26.41 -7.10
C SER A 340 -10.35 27.77 -7.77
N THR A 341 -9.84 28.74 -7.00
CA THR A 341 -9.20 29.98 -7.48
C THR A 341 -7.71 29.80 -7.80
N ALA A 342 -7.23 28.56 -7.92
CA ALA A 342 -5.84 28.24 -8.20
C ALA A 342 -5.29 29.06 -9.36
N THR A 343 -4.09 29.56 -9.15
CA THR A 343 -3.27 30.19 -10.17
C THR A 343 -2.34 29.20 -10.88
N TYR A 344 -2.45 27.90 -10.55
CA TYR A 344 -1.66 26.83 -11.17
C TYR A 344 -2.24 26.46 -12.52
N ASP A 345 -1.36 26.03 -13.42
CA ASP A 345 -1.74 25.71 -14.78
C ASP A 345 -1.00 24.51 -15.37
N MET A 346 -1.65 23.84 -16.31
CA MET A 346 -1.02 22.86 -17.19
C MET A 346 -0.50 23.57 -18.45
N LYS A 347 0.77 23.98 -18.41
CA LYS A 347 1.43 24.69 -19.51
C LYS A 347 1.99 23.71 -20.51
N ILE A 348 1.71 23.90 -21.80
CA ILE A 348 2.12 22.93 -22.82
C ILE A 348 2.85 23.68 -23.92
N ASN A 349 4.18 23.56 -23.97
CA ASN A 349 5.00 24.24 -24.96
C ASN A 349 5.41 23.25 -26.06
N GLY A 350 4.70 23.28 -27.18
CA GLY A 350 4.89 22.35 -28.30
C GLY A 350 3.78 21.32 -28.38
N THR A 351 4.07 20.09 -28.80
CA THR A 351 3.13 18.97 -28.70
C THR A 351 3.53 18.11 -27.51
N ALA A 352 2.61 17.69 -26.63
CA ALA A 352 2.89 16.76 -25.53
C ALA A 352 1.83 15.66 -25.49
N SER A 353 2.17 14.50 -24.94
CA SER A 353 1.25 13.36 -24.89
C SER A 353 1.29 12.65 -23.55
N VAL A 354 0.12 12.38 -22.97
CA VAL A 354 -0.03 11.47 -21.84
C VAL A 354 -0.72 10.22 -22.34
N TYR A 355 -0.05 9.07 -22.28
CA TYR A 355 -0.65 7.77 -22.52
C TYR A 355 -1.11 7.22 -21.18
N GLY A 356 -2.42 7.17 -20.96
CA GLY A 356 -3.03 6.81 -19.68
C GLY A 356 -4.16 7.77 -19.31
N VAL A 357 -4.13 8.31 -18.11
CA VAL A 357 -5.18 9.18 -17.57
C VAL A 357 -4.62 10.47 -16.97
N VAL A 358 -5.37 11.56 -17.16
CA VAL A 358 -5.08 12.88 -16.59
C VAL A 358 -6.24 13.30 -15.71
N VAL A 359 -5.96 13.64 -14.46
CA VAL A 359 -6.94 14.10 -13.49
C VAL A 359 -6.57 15.48 -12.98
N SER A 360 -7.57 16.33 -12.79
CA SER A 360 -7.40 17.62 -12.13
C SER A 360 -8.58 17.97 -11.23
N ASN A 361 -8.28 18.48 -10.03
CA ASN A 361 -9.28 19.05 -9.13
C ASN A 361 -9.54 20.56 -9.37
N TYR A 362 -8.73 21.20 -10.23
CA TYR A 362 -8.86 22.60 -10.62
C TYR A 362 -8.96 22.78 -12.14
N LYS A 363 -9.19 24.02 -12.58
CA LYS A 363 -9.40 24.34 -13.98
C LYS A 363 -8.09 24.23 -14.76
N LEU A 364 -8.06 23.35 -15.75
CA LEU A 364 -6.92 23.19 -16.64
C LEU A 364 -6.93 24.25 -17.75
N LYS A 365 -5.90 25.08 -17.85
CA LYS A 365 -5.74 26.02 -18.97
C LYS A 365 -4.52 25.64 -19.81
N ILE A 366 -4.76 24.85 -20.84
CA ILE A 366 -3.70 24.48 -21.77
C ILE A 366 -3.24 25.73 -22.56
N SER A 367 -2.06 26.23 -22.21
CA SER A 367 -1.45 27.41 -22.83
C SER A 367 -0.50 27.00 -23.97
N ASN A 368 -0.69 27.58 -25.16
CA ASN A 368 0.22 27.59 -26.31
C ASN A 368 0.86 26.25 -26.73
N GLY A 369 0.07 25.24 -27.09
CA GLY A 369 0.58 23.98 -27.62
C GLY A 369 -0.51 22.97 -27.98
N GLY A 370 -0.10 21.85 -28.58
CA GLY A 370 -0.91 20.66 -28.81
C GLY A 370 -0.79 19.68 -27.63
N PHE A 371 -1.90 19.24 -27.06
CA PHE A 371 -1.90 18.19 -26.04
C PHE A 371 -2.67 16.99 -26.53
N ASN A 372 -2.13 15.80 -26.27
CA ASN A 372 -2.80 14.54 -26.54
C ASN A 372 -3.00 13.79 -25.22
N ALA A 373 -4.25 13.61 -24.80
CA ALA A 373 -4.59 12.67 -23.73
C ALA A 373 -5.03 11.37 -24.40
N VAL A 374 -4.19 10.33 -24.32
CA VAL A 374 -4.36 9.09 -25.07
C VAL A 374 -4.73 7.97 -24.13
N TYR A 375 -5.96 7.45 -24.21
CA TYR A 375 -6.29 6.21 -23.53
C TYR A 375 -5.40 5.07 -24.03
N ASP A 376 -4.71 4.40 -23.10
CA ASP A 376 -3.87 3.24 -23.39
C ASP A 376 -4.17 2.13 -22.37
N PRO A 377 -4.90 1.07 -22.77
CA PRO A 377 -5.37 0.05 -21.84
C PRO A 377 -4.24 -0.77 -21.21
N ASP A 378 -3.14 -0.97 -21.95
CA ASP A 378 -1.99 -1.71 -21.45
C ASP A 378 -1.25 -0.90 -20.38
N VAL A 379 -1.11 0.42 -20.57
CA VAL A 379 -0.55 1.32 -19.56
C VAL A 379 -1.37 1.29 -18.29
N LEU A 380 -2.70 1.43 -18.38
CA LEU A 380 -3.58 1.45 -17.19
C LEU A 380 -3.63 0.09 -16.49
N THR A 381 -3.60 -1.01 -17.25
CA THR A 381 -3.50 -2.36 -16.70
C THR A 381 -2.18 -2.57 -15.97
N ASN A 382 -1.05 -2.14 -16.57
CA ASN A 382 0.26 -2.21 -15.93
C ASN A 382 0.34 -1.30 -14.71
N LEU A 383 -0.29 -0.13 -14.73
CA LEU A 383 -0.36 0.80 -13.60
C LEU A 383 -1.07 0.14 -12.42
N SER A 384 -2.25 -0.45 -12.63
CA SER A 384 -3.00 -1.16 -11.59
C SER A 384 -2.24 -2.39 -11.04
N ASN A 385 -1.63 -3.18 -11.93
CA ASN A 385 -0.92 -4.41 -11.54
C ASN A 385 0.43 -4.16 -10.87
N LYS A 386 1.14 -3.08 -11.23
CA LYS A 386 2.49 -2.78 -10.73
C LYS A 386 2.51 -1.69 -9.66
N SER A 387 1.39 -1.02 -9.41
CA SER A 387 1.22 -0.14 -8.25
C SER A 387 1.59 -0.89 -6.98
N LYS A 388 2.48 -0.31 -6.17
CA LYS A 388 2.88 -0.91 -4.91
C LYS A 388 1.70 -0.97 -3.95
N ARG A 389 1.61 -2.06 -3.20
CA ARG A 389 0.54 -2.30 -2.24
C ARG A 389 1.08 -2.20 -0.83
N ILE A 390 0.22 -1.87 0.12
CA ILE A 390 0.58 -1.78 1.54
C ILE A 390 0.17 -3.07 2.23
N VAL A 391 1.08 -3.61 3.02
CA VAL A 391 0.80 -4.77 3.85
C VAL A 391 0.43 -4.31 5.24
N ALA A 392 -0.77 -4.69 5.69
CA ALA A 392 -1.31 -4.31 6.98
C ALA A 392 -1.69 -5.55 7.79
N ILE A 393 -1.45 -5.47 9.09
CA ILE A 393 -1.90 -6.49 10.05
C ILE A 393 -3.40 -6.31 10.27
N VAL A 394 -4.16 -7.41 10.28
CA VAL A 394 -5.57 -7.39 10.68
C VAL A 394 -5.63 -7.25 12.21
N PRO A 395 -6.19 -6.15 12.76
CA PRO A 395 -6.28 -5.97 14.20
C PRO A 395 -7.10 -7.09 14.86
N GLY A 396 -6.64 -7.59 16.00
CA GLY A 396 -7.32 -8.67 16.74
C GLY A 396 -7.20 -10.06 16.10
N SER A 397 -6.52 -10.22 14.97
CA SER A 397 -6.27 -11.53 14.33
C SER A 397 -5.16 -12.35 15.00
N TRP A 398 -4.43 -11.75 15.94
CA TRP A 398 -3.37 -12.42 16.67
C TRP A 398 -3.96 -13.50 17.57
N ARG A 399 -3.39 -14.71 17.52
CA ARG A 399 -3.80 -15.84 18.35
C ARG A 399 -2.62 -16.78 18.62
N ASP A 400 -2.59 -17.36 19.81
CA ASP A 400 -1.63 -18.38 20.26
C ASP A 400 -2.28 -19.76 20.50
N TRP A 401 -3.54 -19.91 20.12
CA TRP A 401 -4.28 -21.17 20.12
C TRP A 401 -4.68 -21.59 18.69
N GLU A 402 -4.96 -22.88 18.51
CA GLU A 402 -5.52 -23.45 17.29
C GLU A 402 -7.05 -23.52 17.34
#